data_AF-A0A9D8AJ03-F1
#
_entry.id   AF-A0A9D8AJ03-F1
#
_cell.length_a   1.000
_cell.length_b   1.000
_cell.length_c   1.000
_cell.angle_alpha   90.00
_cell.angle_beta   90.00
_cell.angle_gamma   90.00
#
_symmetry.space_group_name_H-M   'P 1'
#
loop_
_entity.id
_entity.type
_entity.pdbx_description
1 polymer ?
#
loop_
_entity_poly.entity_id
_entity_poly.type
_entity_poly.pdbx_seq_one_letter_code
_entity_poly.pdbx_strand_id
1 'polypeptide(L)' 'MKGGKKGIATFKIKNRKGYAAVCSNHLTEGRTRQQACYRMTKALQRKKRAI' A
#
# COMPACT_ATOMS: atom_id res chain seq x y z
N MET A 1 -7.85 -14.20 -2.58
CA MET A 1 -7.99 -13.27 -1.43
C MET A 1 -8.40 -11.89 -1.94
N LYS A 2 -9.69 -11.53 -1.85
CA LYS A 2 -10.23 -10.19 -2.19
C LYS A 2 -10.86 -9.63 -0.93
N GLY A 3 -10.32 -8.53 -0.39
CA GLY A 3 -10.86 -7.90 0.81
C GLY A 3 -10.30 -6.50 1.00
N GLY A 4 -11.15 -5.49 0.80
CA GLY A 4 -10.98 -4.14 1.34
C GLY A 4 -10.42 -3.08 0.39
N LYS A 5 -11.28 -2.13 0.00
CA LYS A 5 -10.99 -0.83 -0.63
C LYS A 5 -10.33 -0.91 -2.03
N LYS A 6 -11.17 -0.71 -3.05
CA LYS A 6 -10.85 -0.49 -4.48
C LYS A 6 -9.35 -0.28 -4.77
N GLY A 7 -8.68 -1.35 -5.23
CA GLY A 7 -7.42 -1.26 -5.97
C GLY A 7 -6.11 -1.36 -5.19
N ILE A 8 -6.10 -1.49 -3.86
CA ILE A 8 -4.84 -1.71 -3.14
C ILE A 8 -4.47 -3.20 -3.16
N ALA A 9 -3.50 -3.56 -4.00
CA ALA A 9 -2.91 -4.89 -4.01
C ALA A 9 -1.82 -4.98 -2.93
N THR A 10 -1.87 -5.99 -2.07
CA THR A 10 -0.81 -6.23 -1.07
C THR A 10 -0.15 -7.58 -1.27
N PHE A 11 1.17 -7.61 -1.10
CA PHE A 11 1.94 -8.84 -1.25
C PHE A 11 3.08 -8.91 -0.22
N LYS A 12 3.43 -10.14 0.16
CA LYS A 12 4.60 -10.41 0.99
C LYS A 12 5.84 -10.23 0.12
N ILE A 13 6.86 -9.51 0.61
CA ILE A 13 8.13 -9.48 -0.12
C ILE A 13 8.97 -10.69 0.27
N LYS A 14 9.46 -11.43 -0.74
CA LYS A 14 10.19 -12.69 -0.56
C LYS A 14 11.59 -12.51 0.05
N ASN A 15 12.30 -11.45 -0.31
CA ASN A 15 13.70 -11.20 0.07
C ASN A 15 13.89 -10.17 1.21
N ARG A 16 12.81 -9.74 1.88
CA ARG A 16 12.89 -8.81 3.02
C ARG A 16 11.77 -9.05 4.03
N LYS A 17 12.03 -8.73 5.30
CA LYS A 17 11.00 -8.79 6.35
C LYS A 17 10.00 -7.63 6.17
N GLY A 18 8.94 -7.86 5.38
CA GLY A 18 7.87 -6.87 5.21
C GLY A 18 6.79 -7.27 4.22
N TYR A 19 5.93 -6.31 3.93
CA TYR A 19 4.85 -6.33 2.94
C TYR A 19 4.91 -5.07 2.08
N ALA A 20 4.48 -5.19 0.83
CA ALA A 20 4.27 -4.08 -0.07
C ALA A 20 2.78 -3.90 -0.37
N ALA A 21 2.38 -2.66 -0.63
CA ALA A 21 1.08 -2.27 -1.11
C ALA A 21 1.25 -1.44 -2.39
N VAL A 22 0.50 -1.76 -3.44
CA VAL A 22 0.51 -1.09 -4.74
C VAL A 22 -0.89 -0.61 -5.10
N CYS A 23 -1.01 0.65 -5.51
CA CYS A 23 -2.27 1.24 -5.99
C CYS A 23 -2.02 2.55 -6.75
N SER A 24 -2.72 2.78 -7.86
CA SER A 24 -2.75 4.06 -8.59
C SER A 24 -1.35 4.65 -8.88
N ASN A 25 -0.43 3.82 -9.36
CA ASN A 25 0.98 4.16 -9.59
C ASN A 25 1.78 4.58 -8.34
N HIS A 26 1.39 4.09 -7.16
CA HIS A 26 2.16 4.20 -5.92
C HIS A 26 2.59 2.82 -5.44
N LEU A 27 3.75 2.76 -4.81
CA LEU A 27 4.28 1.61 -4.08
C LEU A 27 4.64 2.06 -2.66
N THR A 28 4.13 1.36 -1.65
CA THR A 28 4.50 1.61 -0.24
C THR A 28 4.79 0.31 0.48
N GLU A 29 5.69 0.34 1.44
CA GLU A 29 6.14 -0.83 2.18
C GLU A 29 5.94 -0.70 3.69
N GLY A 30 5.84 -1.82 4.39
CA GLY A 30 5.76 -1.87 5.85
C GLY A 30 6.16 -3.23 6.42
N ARG A 31 6.48 -3.28 7.72
CA ARG A 31 6.78 -4.55 8.43
C ARG A 31 5.55 -5.46 8.48
N THR A 32 4.35 -4.90 8.53
CA THR A 32 3.06 -5.62 8.50
C THR A 32 2.21 -5.19 7.29
N ARG A 33 1.24 -6.04 6.89
CA ARG A 33 0.25 -5.68 5.84
C ARG A 33 -0.48 -4.37 6.16
N GLN A 34 -0.88 -4.20 7.42
CA GLN A 34 -1.59 -3.01 7.88
C GLN A 34 -0.74 -1.75 7.75
N GLN A 35 0.56 -1.83 8.07
CA GLN A 35 1.47 -0.70 7.93
C GLN A 35 1.65 -0.29 6.47
N ALA A 36 1.77 -1.26 5.55
CA ALA A 36 1.84 -0.98 4.12
C ALA A 36 0.55 -0.30 3.61
N CYS A 37 -0.63 -0.81 3.97
CA CYS A 37 -1.91 -0.19 3.61
C CYS A 37 -2.11 1.21 4.21
N TYR A 38 -1.69 1.42 5.47
CA TYR A 38 -1.77 2.73 6.12
C TYR A 38 -0.93 3.77 5.38
N ARG A 39 0.32 3.41 5.03
CA ARG A 39 1.22 4.26 4.24
C ARG A 39 0.66 4.55 2.85
N MET A 40 0.07 3.55 2.18
CA MET A 40 -0.63 3.73 0.90
C MET A 40 -1.75 4.77 1.02
N THR A 41 -2.58 4.68 2.06
CA THR A 41 -3.67 5.62 2.28
C THR A 41 -3.16 7.07 2.40
N LYS A 42 -2.03 7.27 3.11
CA LYS A 42 -1.37 8.58 3.20
C LYS A 42 -0.81 9.06 1.86
N ALA A 43 -0.22 8.17 1.07
CA ALA A 43 0.28 8.52 -0.27
C ALA A 43 -0.86 8.99 -1.19
N LEU A 44 -1.98 8.26 -1.22
CA LEU A 44 -3.16 8.63 -1.99
C LEU A 44 -3.77 9.97 -1.53
N GLN A 45 -3.82 10.22 -0.21
CA GLN A 45 -4.28 11.51 0.34
C GLN A 45 -3.38 12.68 -0.08
N ARG A 46 -2.06 12.49 -0.15
CA ARG A 46 -1.14 13.53 -0.61
C ARG A 46 -1.35 13.85 -2.09
N LYS A 47 -1.47 12.83 -2.95
CA LYS A 47 -1.74 13.05 -4.39
C LYS A 47 -3.05 13.79 -4.64
N LYS A 48 -4.11 13.45 -3.89
CA LYS A 48 -5.41 14.14 -3.99
C LYS A 48 -5.36 15.63 -3.63
N ARG A 49 -4.39 16.09 -2.84
CA ARG A 49 -4.22 17.51 -2.49
C ARG A 49 -3.33 18.27 -3.46
N ALA A 50 -2.58 17.57 -4.31
CA ALA A 50 -1.63 18.15 -5.24
C ALA A 50 -2.23 18.40 -6.65
N ILE A 51 -3.52 18.11 -6.81
CA ILE A 51 -4.35 18.35 -7.99
C ILE A 51 -5.46 19.27 -7.53
#